data_AF-A0A453HLT4-F1
#
_entry.id   AF-A0A453HLT4-F1
#
_cell.length_a   1.000
_cell.length_b   1.000
_cell.length_c   1.000
_cell.angle_alpha   90.00
_cell.angle_beta   90.00
_cell.angle_gamma   90.00
#
_symmetry.space_group_name_H-M   'P 1'
#
loop_
_entity.id
_entity.type
_entity.pdbx_description
1 polymer ?
#
loop_
_entity_poly.entity_id
_entity_poly.type
_entity_poly.pdbx_seq_one_letter_code
_entity_poly.pdbx_strand_id
1 'polypeptide(L)'
;DIATRVIAEGLRVEQTIISKIMTRSPHYVTADTLAIEALQKMVQGKFRHLPVVDNGEVIAMLDIAKCLYDAISRLEKAAEQGSALAAAVEGVERQFGSNFSAPSTLIETIRERMFKPSLSTVITES
;
A
#
# COMPACT_ATOMS: atom_id res chain seq x y z
N ASP A 1 19.07 0.80 19.84
CA ASP A 1 20.46 0.32 19.78
C ASP A 1 21.43 1.16 20.60
N ILE A 2 21.71 2.43 20.28
CA ILE A 2 22.68 3.21 21.11
C ILE A 2 22.22 3.33 22.57
N ALA A 3 20.98 3.78 22.79
CA ALA A 3 20.44 3.93 24.15
C ALA A 3 20.44 2.59 24.93
N THR A 4 20.06 1.49 24.27
CA THR A 4 19.80 0.21 24.92
C THR A 4 21.00 -0.74 24.96
N ARG A 5 21.86 -0.75 23.93
CA ARG A 5 22.99 -1.68 23.78
C ARG A 5 24.35 -1.02 24.05
N VAL A 6 24.39 0.30 24.22
CA VAL A 6 25.63 1.03 24.56
C VAL A 6 25.47 1.72 25.90
N ILE A 7 24.56 2.68 26.01
CA ILE A 7 24.42 3.54 27.20
C ILE A 7 23.93 2.73 28.40
N ALA A 8 22.84 1.96 28.25
CA ALA A 8 22.31 1.13 29.33
C ALA A 8 23.30 0.05 29.79
N GLU A 9 24.21 -0.38 28.91
CA GLU A 9 25.27 -1.36 29.18
C GLU A 9 26.57 -0.71 29.71
N GLY A 10 26.58 0.61 29.95
CA GLY A 10 27.74 1.34 30.46
C GLY A 10 28.94 1.41 29.50
N LEU A 11 28.72 1.13 28.21
CA LEU A 11 29.77 1.18 27.20
C LEU A 11 30.03 2.62 26.75
N ARG A 12 31.29 2.92 26.42
CA ARG A 12 31.67 4.22 25.85
C ARG A 12 31.35 4.27 24.37
N VAL A 13 30.56 5.28 23.96
CA VAL A 13 30.09 5.43 22.57
C VAL A 13 31.26 5.56 21.60
N GLU A 14 32.32 6.29 21.98
CA GLU A 14 33.46 6.57 21.11
C GLU A 14 34.37 5.35 20.89
N GLN A 15 34.26 4.32 21.75
CA GLN A 15 35.11 3.13 21.72
C GLN A 15 34.35 1.86 21.30
N THR A 16 33.02 1.94 21.21
CA THR A 16 32.19 0.78 20.90
C THR A 16 32.03 0.64 19.39
N ILE A 17 32.65 -0.39 18.83
CA ILE A 17 32.50 -0.72 17.41
C ILE A 17 31.08 -1.20 17.09
N ILE A 18 30.55 -0.80 15.91
CA ILE A 18 29.19 -1.14 15.48
C ILE A 18 28.96 -2.66 15.43
N SER A 19 29.94 -3.43 14.97
CA SER A 19 29.83 -4.88 14.89
C SER A 19 29.58 -5.54 16.26
N LYS A 20 29.96 -4.88 17.37
CA LYS A 20 29.69 -5.37 18.72
C LYS A 20 28.21 -5.28 19.10
N ILE A 21 27.50 -4.29 18.58
CA ILE A 21 26.12 -3.95 19.00
C ILE A 21 25.07 -4.17 17.91
N MET A 22 25.48 -4.43 16.67
CA MET A 22 24.55 -4.65 15.56
C MET A 22 23.69 -5.90 15.78
N THR A 23 22.48 -5.90 15.23
CA THR A 23 21.70 -7.14 15.14
C THR A 23 22.39 -8.11 14.19
N ARG A 24 22.75 -9.29 14.70
CA ARG A 24 23.38 -10.35 13.91
C ARG A 24 22.34 -11.01 13.03
N SER A 25 22.74 -11.33 11.79
CA SER A 25 21.90 -12.00 10.79
C SER A 25 20.51 -11.38 10.67
N PRO A 26 20.40 -10.10 10.26
CA PRO A 26 19.11 -9.44 10.13
C PRO A 26 18.22 -10.21 9.15
N HIS A 27 16.93 -10.27 9.44
CA HIS A 27 15.96 -10.83 8.51
C HIS A 27 15.87 -9.92 7.29
N TYR A 28 15.65 -10.51 6.11
CA TYR A 28 15.48 -9.79 4.86
C TYR A 28 14.43 -10.47 3.97
N VAL A 29 14.09 -9.80 2.88
CA VAL A 29 13.22 -10.29 1.80
C VAL A 29 13.87 -10.01 0.45
N THR A 30 13.37 -10.63 -0.62
CA THR A 30 13.77 -10.32 -2.00
C THR A 30 12.78 -9.33 -2.63
N ALA A 31 13.14 -8.76 -3.77
CA ALA A 31 12.24 -7.87 -4.52
C ALA A 31 10.93 -8.55 -4.95
N ASP A 32 10.96 -9.87 -5.16
CA ASP A 32 9.80 -10.67 -5.56
C ASP A 32 8.93 -11.12 -4.37
N THR A 33 9.38 -10.86 -3.13
CA THR A 33 8.60 -11.24 -1.95
C THR A 33 7.31 -10.44 -1.86
N LEU A 34 6.19 -11.11 -1.57
CA LEU A 34 4.91 -10.45 -1.42
C LEU A 34 4.94 -9.43 -0.27
N ALA A 35 4.33 -8.26 -0.50
CA ALA A 35 4.30 -7.19 0.50
C ALA A 35 3.67 -7.64 1.83
N ILE A 36 2.68 -8.54 1.78
CA ILE A 36 2.03 -9.07 2.99
C ILE A 36 2.97 -9.94 3.82
N GLU A 37 3.82 -10.74 3.17
CA GLU A 37 4.81 -11.58 3.85
C GLU A 37 5.91 -10.73 4.48
N ALA A 38 6.35 -9.68 3.78
CA ALA A 38 7.26 -8.69 4.33
C ALA A 38 6.67 -7.98 5.57
N LEU A 39 5.39 -7.58 5.51
CA LEU A 39 4.68 -7.02 6.66
C LEU A 39 4.60 -8.00 7.83
N GLN A 40 4.25 -9.26 7.57
CA GLN A 40 4.17 -10.29 8.59
C GLN A 40 5.52 -10.51 9.27
N LYS A 41 6.63 -10.58 8.50
CA LYS A 41 7.99 -10.66 9.05
C LYS A 41 8.30 -9.50 9.99
N MET A 42 7.96 -8.26 9.60
CA MET A 42 8.17 -7.07 10.43
C MET A 42 7.35 -7.10 11.73
N VAL A 43 6.07 -7.48 11.65
CA VAL A 43 5.17 -7.54 12.82
C VAL A 43 5.59 -8.65 13.79
N GLN A 44 5.80 -9.87 13.28
CA GLN A 44 6.18 -11.02 14.11
C GLN A 44 7.57 -10.84 14.72
N GLY A 45 8.52 -10.32 13.93
CA GLY A 45 9.88 -10.06 14.37
C GLY A 45 10.02 -8.80 15.23
N LYS A 46 8.95 -8.01 15.38
CA LYS A 46 8.91 -6.76 16.16
C LYS A 46 9.98 -5.75 15.74
N PHE A 47 10.18 -5.61 14.43
CA PHE A 47 11.09 -4.63 13.86
C PHE A 47 10.39 -3.81 12.77
N ARG A 48 10.82 -2.56 12.61
CA ARG A 48 10.15 -1.61 11.70
C ARG A 48 10.73 -1.58 10.30
N HIS A 49 12.00 -1.95 10.17
CA HIS A 49 12.71 -1.87 8.90
C HIS A 49 13.09 -3.26 8.43
N LEU A 50 12.92 -3.52 7.14
CA LEU A 50 13.22 -4.81 6.54
C LEU A 50 14.07 -4.60 5.27
N PRO A 51 15.33 -5.06 5.25
CA PRO A 51 16.15 -5.03 4.05
C PRO A 51 15.54 -5.84 2.91
N VAL A 52 15.64 -5.28 1.71
CA VAL A 52 15.39 -5.98 0.45
C VAL A 52 16.76 -6.33 -0.14
N VAL A 53 16.99 -7.62 -0.34
CA VAL A 53 18.27 -8.18 -0.79
C VAL A 53 18.08 -8.86 -2.14
N ASP A 54 19.00 -8.60 -3.06
CA ASP A 54 19.12 -9.31 -4.33
C ASP A 54 20.59 -9.67 -4.58
N ASN A 55 20.85 -10.89 -5.04
CA ASN A 55 22.20 -11.42 -5.29
C ASN A 55 23.21 -11.22 -4.13
N GLY A 56 22.73 -11.23 -2.89
CA GLY A 56 23.56 -11.03 -1.69
C GLY A 56 23.83 -9.57 -1.32
N GLU A 57 23.33 -8.62 -2.09
CA GLU A 57 23.46 -7.18 -1.84
C GLU A 57 22.14 -6.56 -1.37
N VAL A 58 22.22 -5.59 -0.46
CA VAL A 58 21.06 -4.83 -0.02
C VAL A 58 20.75 -3.76 -1.07
N ILE A 59 19.61 -3.89 -1.74
CA ILE A 59 19.19 -2.98 -2.81
C ILE A 59 18.18 -1.93 -2.33
N ALA A 60 17.44 -2.20 -1.25
CA ALA A 60 16.47 -1.28 -0.68
C ALA A 60 16.17 -1.59 0.80
N MET A 61 15.42 -0.70 1.44
CA MET A 61 14.91 -0.85 2.81
C MET A 61 13.41 -0.54 2.83
N LEU A 62 12.63 -1.45 3.40
CA LEU A 62 11.23 -1.19 3.74
C LEU A 62 11.15 -0.55 5.13
N ASP A 63 10.18 0.34 5.31
CA ASP A 63 9.77 0.89 6.60
C ASP A 63 8.26 0.67 6.73
N ILE A 64 7.85 -0.13 7.72
CA ILE A 64 6.43 -0.43 7.95
C ILE A 64 5.57 0.82 8.12
N ALA A 65 6.08 1.88 8.77
CA ALA A 65 5.31 3.10 8.98
C ALA A 65 5.09 3.84 7.66
N LYS A 66 6.13 3.92 6.81
CA LYS A 66 6.01 4.49 5.47
C LYS A 66 5.08 3.66 4.59
N CYS A 67 5.19 2.33 4.61
CA CYS A 67 4.30 1.46 3.85
C CYS A 67 2.83 1.67 4.23
N LEU A 68 2.53 1.79 5.53
CA LEU A 68 1.18 2.06 6.02
C LEU A 68 0.70 3.45 5.61
N TYR A 69 1.54 4.48 5.78
CA TYR A 69 1.20 5.85 5.36
C TYR A 69 0.90 5.92 3.86
N ASP A 70 1.79 5.38 3.03
CA ASP A 70 1.63 5.39 1.57
C ASP A 70 0.37 4.61 1.15
N ALA A 71 0.01 3.52 1.85
CA ALA A 71 -1.22 2.78 1.61
C ALA A 71 -2.48 3.59 1.99
N ILE A 72 -2.49 4.21 3.16
CA ILE A 72 -3.60 5.05 3.63
C ILE A 72 -3.81 6.23 2.68
N SER A 73 -2.74 6.97 2.35
CA SER A 73 -2.83 8.12 1.43
C SER A 73 -3.31 7.74 0.03
N ARG A 74 -3.01 6.51 -0.43
CA ARG A 74 -3.55 6.01 -1.70
C ARG A 74 -5.05 5.70 -1.61
N LEU A 75 -5.49 5.11 -0.49
CA LEU A 75 -6.91 4.82 -0.25
C LEU A 75 -7.75 6.10 -0.14
N GLU A 76 -7.28 7.11 0.57
CA GLU A 76 -7.96 8.40 0.72
C GLU A 76 -8.18 9.07 -0.64
N LYS A 77 -7.12 9.13 -1.48
CA LYS A 77 -7.22 9.68 -2.84
C LYS A 77 -8.21 8.92 -3.71
N ALA A 78 -8.21 7.58 -3.63
CA ALA A 78 -9.13 6.76 -4.39
C ALA A 78 -10.59 6.98 -3.96
N ALA A 79 -10.83 7.16 -2.66
CA ALA A 79 -12.15 7.45 -2.13
C ALA A 79 -12.67 8.83 -2.56
N GLU A 80 -11.82 9.86 -2.54
CA GLU A 80 -12.15 11.20 -3.05
C GLU A 80 -12.52 11.18 -4.53
N GLN A 81 -11.71 10.48 -5.35
CA GLN A 81 -11.98 10.33 -6.78
C GLN A 81 -13.30 9.60 -7.05
N GLY A 82 -13.59 8.53 -6.29
CA GLY A 82 -14.86 7.80 -6.39
C GLY A 82 -16.06 8.67 -6.03
N SER A 83 -15.94 9.49 -4.98
CA SER A 83 -16.99 10.44 -4.56
C SER A 83 -17.25 11.52 -5.61
N ALA A 84 -16.19 12.12 -6.17
CA ALA A 84 -16.30 13.11 -7.23
C ALA A 84 -16.95 12.53 -8.49
N LEU A 85 -16.59 11.29 -8.84
CA LEU A 85 -17.20 10.57 -9.97
C LEU A 85 -18.69 10.32 -9.74
N ALA A 86 -19.08 9.84 -8.56
CA ALA A 86 -20.48 9.59 -8.22
C ALA A 86 -21.32 10.88 -8.30
N ALA A 87 -20.81 12.00 -7.77
CA ALA A 87 -21.46 13.30 -7.84
C ALA A 87 -21.63 13.81 -9.29
N ALA A 88 -20.64 13.57 -10.15
CA ALA A 88 -20.72 13.93 -11.57
C ALA A 88 -21.80 13.10 -12.30
N VAL A 89 -21.89 11.79 -12.01
CA VAL A 89 -22.94 10.92 -12.59
C VAL A 89 -24.33 11.38 -12.15
N GLU A 90 -24.54 11.66 -10.86
CA GLU A 90 -25.82 12.20 -10.38
C GLU A 90 -26.17 13.54 -11.04
N GLY A 91 -25.18 14.41 -11.27
CA GLY A 91 -25.36 15.68 -11.97
C GLY A 91 -25.85 15.52 -13.40
N VAL A 92 -25.29 14.54 -14.13
CA VAL A 92 -25.73 14.19 -15.49
C VAL A 92 -27.16 13.65 -15.49
N GLU A 93 -27.50 12.74 -14.57
CA GLU A 93 -28.86 12.17 -14.48
C GLU A 93 -29.92 13.25 -14.23
N ARG A 94 -29.65 14.21 -13.34
CA ARG A 94 -30.57 15.33 -13.07
C ARG A 94 -30.74 16.26 -14.27
N GLN A 95 -29.70 16.46 -15.06
CA GLN A 95 -29.73 17.35 -16.23
C GLN A 95 -30.45 16.71 -17.43
N PHE A 96 -30.35 15.38 -17.59
CA PHE A 96 -31.10 14.63 -18.60
C PHE A 96 -32.56 14.39 -18.21
N GLY A 97 -32.90 14.36 -16.92
CA GLY A 97 -34.25 14.10 -16.41
C GLY A 97 -35.29 15.21 -16.64
N SER A 98 -34.89 16.40 -17.13
CA SER A 98 -35.81 17.53 -17.27
C SER A 98 -36.16 17.93 -18.71
N ASN A 99 -35.37 17.62 -19.74
CA ASN A 99 -35.63 18.17 -21.10
C ASN A 99 -35.08 17.34 -22.27
N PHE A 100 -34.69 16.08 -22.06
CA PHE A 100 -34.19 15.25 -23.15
C PHE A 100 -34.96 13.93 -23.24
N SER A 101 -35.79 13.77 -24.27
CA SER A 101 -36.26 12.45 -24.68
C SER A 101 -35.13 11.71 -25.40
N ALA A 102 -34.04 11.38 -24.68
CA ALA A 102 -33.09 10.39 -25.18
C ALA A 102 -33.86 9.07 -25.31
N PRO A 103 -33.66 8.31 -26.39
CA PRO A 103 -34.07 6.92 -26.42
C PRO A 103 -33.44 6.22 -25.21
N SER A 104 -34.25 5.58 -24.37
CA SER A 104 -33.81 4.86 -23.16
C SER A 104 -32.63 3.92 -23.44
N THR A 105 -32.54 3.41 -24.66
CA THR A 105 -31.45 2.57 -25.18
C THR A 105 -30.07 3.23 -25.17
N LEU A 106 -29.98 4.55 -25.39
CA LEU A 106 -28.71 5.27 -25.39
C LEU A 106 -28.18 5.45 -23.97
N ILE A 107 -29.06 5.79 -23.03
CA ILE A 107 -28.74 5.89 -21.60
C ILE A 107 -28.29 4.51 -21.08
N GLU A 108 -29.00 3.44 -21.45
CA GLU A 108 -28.66 2.07 -21.07
C GLU A 108 -27.27 1.66 -21.61
N THR A 109 -26.97 2.00 -22.88
CA THR A 109 -25.69 1.67 -23.51
C THR A 109 -24.52 2.39 -22.85
N ILE A 110 -24.70 3.66 -22.44
CA ILE A 110 -23.67 4.43 -21.74
C ILE A 110 -23.48 3.90 -20.31
N ARG A 111 -24.57 3.58 -19.61
CA ARG A 111 -24.55 2.98 -18.27
C ARG A 111 -23.82 1.63 -18.27
N GLU A 112 -24.13 0.75 -19.21
CA GLU A 112 -23.47 -0.55 -19.34
C GLU A 112 -21.97 -0.44 -19.63
N ARG A 113 -21.56 0.54 -20.44
CA ARG A 113 -20.15 0.75 -20.79
C ARG A 113 -19.34 1.47 -19.71
N MET A 114 -19.98 2.30 -18.87
CA MET A 114 -19.30 3.05 -17.81
C MET A 114 -19.19 2.27 -16.49
N PHE A 115 -20.11 1.33 -16.20
CA PHE A 115 -20.17 0.61 -14.91
C PHE A 115 -19.64 -0.84 -14.92
N LYS A 116 -19.06 -1.31 -16.03
CA LYS A 116 -18.22 -2.52 -16.04
C LYS A 116 -16.75 -2.09 -16.19
N PRO A 117 -15.97 -2.17 -15.10
CA PRO A 117 -15.70 -3.47 -14.48
C PRO A 117 -16.18 -3.50 -13.04
N SER A 118 -17.39 -4.04 -12.83
CA SER A 118 -17.81 -4.53 -11.52
C SER A 118 -17.46 -6.02 -11.43
N LEU A 119 -17.11 -6.45 -10.22
CA LEU A 119 -16.51 -7.73 -9.78
C LEU A 119 -17.05 -9.06 -10.37
N SER A 120 -18.11 -9.06 -11.19
CA SER A 120 -18.70 -10.27 -11.76
C SER A 120 -17.88 -10.91 -12.89
N THR A 121 -16.96 -10.20 -13.54
CA THR A 121 -16.10 -10.78 -14.60
C THR A 121 -14.87 -11.53 -14.05
N VAL A 122 -14.55 -11.41 -12.74
CA VAL A 122 -13.39 -12.09 -12.13
C VAL A 122 -13.79 -13.33 -11.32
N ILE A 123 -15.09 -13.56 -11.09
CA ILE A 123 -15.58 -14.70 -10.29
C ILE A 123 -16.49 -15.55 -11.17
N THR A 124 -15.90 -16.27 -12.13
CA THR A 124 -16.34 -17.56 -12.68
C THR A 124 -15.37 -18.02 -13.77
N GLU A 125 -14.13 -18.28 -13.38
CA GLU A 125 -13.36 -19.37 -14.00
C GLU A 125 -13.03 -20.35 -12.87
N SER A 126 -13.74 -21.48 -12.89
CA SER A 126 -13.38 -22.74 -12.24
C SER A 126 -13.29 -23.77 -13.35
#